data_AF-A0A7X8JCM8-F1
#
_entry.id   AF-A0A7X8JCM8-F1
#
_cell.length_a   1.000
_cell.length_b   1.000
_cell.length_c   1.000
_cell.angle_alpha   90.00
_cell.angle_beta   90.00
_cell.angle_gamma   90.00
#
_symmetry.space_group_name_H-M   'P 1'
#
loop_
_entity.id
_entity.type
_entity.pdbx_description
1 polymer ?
#
loop_
_entity_poly.entity_id
_entity_poly.type
_entity_poly.pdbx_seq_one_letter_code
_entity_poly.pdbx_strand_id
1 'polypeptide(L)'
;MSDFIVDESKFLLSEEEEETIFEEGFRFPCGIKVGSLDDSAECWELYTSQCGNFNLLVVLPELKDKWVNSGLLTEGDFQKQAVNGNEVYVLFSRTSSKLMRLTEFKAKTKRAALALLSAFTNTRLHDIESNLRDSIYLEDRSILLPIYSLVGKLSDKALYLNAIRSKNEDELLDNKEDLQGGVNLYFVKKAFKSKNLFSIEQEGILKSGVPLKEYFDNADESSLVLSPVILEEHFQLVDTTSENYVLILDDLWGKALVATSLISQMSFQAVVIDRKQYFILFLSKSKCIEQMNDRNWGINEKDAFDLSLAIRKTRALIPNCSLKDSLYVQQYGYLFPLTFNSHEEINDRALLIDVLEHGPFAMSNFMNDVSNAFLDII
;
A
#
# COMPACT_ATOMS: atom_id res chain seq x y z
N MET A 1 -56.72 24.03 11.98
CA MET A 1 -55.33 23.67 11.72
C MET A 1 -54.83 23.02 12.99
N SER A 2 -54.65 21.70 12.96
CA SER A 2 -54.17 20.90 14.09
C SER A 2 -52.65 20.83 14.00
N ASP A 3 -51.97 21.43 14.97
CA ASP A 3 -50.52 21.38 15.09
C ASP A 3 -50.09 19.94 15.42
N PHE A 4 -49.42 19.30 14.47
CA PHE A 4 -48.70 18.06 14.70
C PHE A 4 -47.41 18.41 15.43
N ILE A 5 -47.38 18.23 16.74
CA ILE A 5 -46.16 18.26 17.53
C ILE A 5 -45.48 16.90 17.32
N VAL A 6 -44.43 16.88 16.52
CA VAL A 6 -43.54 15.72 16.41
C VAL A 6 -42.68 15.69 17.67
N ASP A 7 -42.80 14.61 18.43
CA ASP A 7 -41.95 14.35 19.59
C ASP A 7 -40.58 13.88 19.10
N GLU A 8 -39.66 14.82 18.93
CA GLU A 8 -38.28 14.60 18.47
C GLU A 8 -37.44 13.76 19.47
N SER A 9 -37.93 13.54 20.70
CA SER A 9 -37.23 12.73 21.70
C SER A 9 -37.17 11.24 21.35
N LYS A 10 -38.00 10.77 20.41
CA LYS A 10 -37.95 9.40 19.88
C LYS A 10 -36.93 9.20 18.75
N PHE A 11 -36.32 10.28 18.26
CA PHE A 11 -35.26 10.24 17.24
C PHE A 11 -33.87 10.50 17.83
N LEU A 12 -33.77 10.72 19.14
CA LEU A 12 -32.53 10.54 19.87
C LEU A 12 -32.26 9.04 19.90
N LEU A 13 -31.47 8.56 18.92
CA LEU A 13 -30.67 7.38 19.14
C LEU A 13 -29.92 7.64 20.44
N SER A 14 -30.18 6.83 21.47
CA SER A 14 -29.29 6.79 22.60
C SER A 14 -27.89 6.58 22.04
N GLU A 15 -26.95 7.42 22.42
CA GLU A 15 -25.53 7.08 22.38
C GLU A 15 -25.39 5.83 23.27
N GLU A 16 -25.77 4.66 22.74
CA GLU A 16 -25.23 3.40 23.24
C GLU A 16 -23.73 3.57 23.00
N GLU A 17 -22.97 3.80 24.09
CA GLU A 17 -21.53 3.73 24.05
C GLU A 17 -21.20 2.40 23.38
N GLU A 18 -20.80 2.42 22.11
CA GLU A 18 -20.37 1.20 21.42
C GLU A 18 -19.22 0.65 22.24
N GLU A 19 -19.48 -0.47 22.94
CA GLU A 19 -18.48 -1.12 23.78
C GLU A 19 -17.33 -1.57 22.87
N THR A 20 -16.23 -0.81 22.90
CA THR A 20 -15.03 -1.15 22.14
C THR A 20 -14.39 -2.40 22.71
N ILE A 21 -13.82 -3.27 21.87
CA ILE A 21 -13.17 -4.51 22.35
C ILE A 21 -12.01 -4.19 23.29
N PHE A 22 -11.18 -3.19 22.95
CA PHE A 22 -10.07 -2.76 23.78
C PHE A 22 -10.18 -1.30 24.22
N GLU A 23 -9.92 -1.07 25.50
CA GLU A 23 -9.69 0.28 26.04
C GLU A 23 -8.33 0.83 25.59
N GLU A 24 -8.25 2.15 25.45
CA GLU A 24 -6.99 2.85 25.17
C GLU A 24 -5.93 2.53 26.23
N GLY A 25 -4.71 2.23 25.78
CA GLY A 25 -3.60 1.86 26.66
C GLY A 25 -3.53 0.37 27.01
N PHE A 26 -4.50 -0.46 26.58
CA PHE A 26 -4.39 -1.92 26.66
C PHE A 26 -3.09 -2.39 26.02
N ARG A 27 -2.36 -3.27 26.71
CA ARG A 27 -1.02 -3.72 26.29
C ARG A 27 -1.03 -5.19 25.88
N PHE A 28 -0.73 -5.45 24.61
CA PHE A 28 -0.53 -6.81 24.12
C PHE A 28 0.77 -7.44 24.67
N PRO A 29 0.84 -8.78 24.75
CA PRO A 29 2.07 -9.52 25.08
C PRO A 29 3.30 -9.12 24.27
N CYS A 30 3.13 -8.73 23.00
CA CYS A 30 4.20 -8.22 22.14
C CYS A 30 4.73 -6.82 22.54
N GLY A 31 4.11 -6.18 23.53
CA GLY A 31 4.49 -4.89 24.08
C GLY A 31 3.79 -3.69 23.43
N ILE A 32 3.11 -3.89 22.30
CA ILE A 32 2.33 -2.86 21.60
C ILE A 32 1.12 -2.47 22.45
N LYS A 33 0.82 -1.18 22.49
CA LYS A 33 -0.34 -0.62 23.20
C LYS A 33 -1.39 -0.09 22.22
N VAL A 34 -2.65 -0.33 22.53
CA VAL A 34 -3.80 0.25 21.82
C VAL A 34 -3.80 1.76 22.03
N GLY A 35 -4.02 2.52 20.96
CA GLY A 35 -4.20 3.97 20.96
C GLY A 35 -5.65 4.30 20.60
N SER A 36 -5.86 5.09 19.53
CA SER A 36 -7.19 5.49 19.06
C SER A 36 -7.92 4.38 18.31
N LEU A 37 -9.24 4.31 18.48
CA LEU A 37 -10.13 3.60 17.56
C LEU A 37 -10.36 4.46 16.32
N ASP A 38 -10.15 3.89 15.14
CA ASP A 38 -10.23 4.61 13.86
C ASP A 38 -11.49 4.22 13.06
N ASP A 39 -11.93 2.97 13.14
CA ASP A 39 -13.13 2.45 12.45
C ASP A 39 -13.62 1.16 13.14
N SER A 40 -14.91 0.85 13.04
CA SER A 40 -15.52 -0.32 13.69
C SER A 40 -16.72 -0.87 12.90
N ALA A 41 -16.96 -2.17 13.03
CA ALA A 41 -18.17 -2.85 12.61
C ALA A 41 -18.48 -3.99 13.59
N GLU A 42 -19.65 -4.62 13.45
CA GLU A 42 -20.10 -5.70 14.36
C GLU A 42 -19.10 -6.85 14.55
N CYS A 43 -18.23 -7.12 13.57
CA CYS A 43 -17.31 -8.25 13.58
C CYS A 43 -15.82 -7.88 13.57
N TRP A 44 -15.50 -6.58 13.60
CA TRP A 44 -14.12 -6.11 13.60
C TRP A 44 -13.98 -4.66 14.06
N GLU A 45 -12.81 -4.32 14.57
CA GLU A 45 -12.42 -2.96 14.93
C GLU A 45 -11.01 -2.66 14.43
N LEU A 46 -10.78 -1.41 14.07
CA LEU A 46 -9.49 -0.91 13.62
C LEU A 46 -8.98 0.15 14.58
N TYR A 47 -7.76 -0.03 15.05
CA TYR A 47 -7.10 0.92 15.94
C TYR A 47 -5.75 1.35 15.39
N THR A 48 -5.29 2.53 15.80
CA THR A 48 -3.90 2.94 15.70
C THR A 48 -3.21 2.71 17.04
N SER A 49 -2.03 2.08 17.01
CA SER A 49 -1.22 1.88 18.22
C SER A 49 -0.77 3.21 18.85
N GLN A 50 -0.60 3.25 20.17
CA GLN A 50 -0.19 4.46 20.88
C GLN A 50 1.17 5.02 20.41
N CYS A 51 2.04 4.17 19.86
CA CYS A 51 3.33 4.59 19.30
C CYS A 51 3.25 5.11 17.84
N GLY A 52 2.07 5.05 17.20
CA GLY A 52 1.87 5.52 15.83
C GLY A 52 2.55 4.68 14.75
N ASN A 53 3.13 3.51 15.07
CA ASN A 53 3.87 2.68 14.11
C ASN A 53 3.06 1.52 13.53
N PHE A 54 1.98 1.14 14.22
CA PHE A 54 1.14 0.00 13.84
C PHE A 54 -0.34 0.38 13.80
N ASN A 55 -1.02 -0.12 12.77
CA ASN A 55 -2.47 -0.29 12.73
C ASN A 55 -2.81 -1.70 13.25
N LEU A 56 -3.93 -1.81 13.94
CA LEU A 56 -4.38 -3.03 14.63
C LEU A 56 -5.77 -3.38 14.11
N LEU A 57 -5.88 -4.44 13.33
CA LEU A 57 -7.17 -5.00 12.93
C LEU A 57 -7.55 -6.10 13.91
N VAL A 58 -8.53 -5.82 14.75
CA VAL A 58 -9.10 -6.74 15.74
C VAL A 58 -10.34 -7.37 15.14
N VAL A 59 -10.45 -8.70 15.17
CA VAL A 59 -11.56 -9.41 14.56
C VAL A 59 -12.09 -10.54 15.43
N LEU A 60 -13.37 -10.84 15.25
CA LEU A 60 -14.01 -12.00 15.86
C LEU A 60 -13.57 -13.32 15.17
N PRO A 61 -13.67 -14.46 15.87
CA PRO A 61 -13.21 -15.76 15.35
C PRO A 61 -13.83 -16.13 14.00
N GLU A 62 -15.13 -15.87 13.83
CA GLU A 62 -15.88 -16.23 12.61
C GLU A 62 -15.34 -15.54 11.35
N LEU A 63 -14.93 -14.27 11.48
CA LEU A 63 -14.40 -13.49 10.37
C LEU A 63 -12.98 -13.94 10.02
N LYS A 64 -12.14 -14.13 11.04
CA LYS A 64 -10.78 -14.67 10.90
C LYS A 64 -10.81 -16.04 10.22
N ASP A 65 -11.66 -16.95 10.67
CA ASP A 65 -11.72 -18.32 10.14
C ASP A 65 -12.15 -18.32 8.67
N LYS A 66 -13.04 -17.41 8.23
CA LYS A 66 -13.39 -17.27 6.81
C LYS A 66 -12.19 -16.85 5.97
N TRP A 67 -11.38 -15.89 6.42
CA TRP A 67 -10.18 -15.44 5.70
C TRP A 67 -9.07 -16.49 5.65
N VAL A 68 -8.91 -17.26 6.73
CA VAL A 68 -7.94 -18.37 6.75
C VAL A 68 -8.38 -19.51 5.85
N ASN A 69 -9.67 -19.88 5.89
CA ASN A 69 -10.21 -20.97 5.05
C ASN A 69 -10.21 -20.63 3.55
N SER A 70 -10.34 -19.36 3.18
CA SER A 70 -10.21 -18.93 1.78
C SER A 70 -8.75 -18.80 1.33
N GLY A 71 -7.78 -18.86 2.26
CA GLY A 71 -6.36 -18.70 1.97
C GLY A 71 -5.94 -17.24 1.73
N LEU A 72 -6.80 -16.27 2.07
CA LEU A 72 -6.43 -14.84 2.02
C LEU A 72 -5.41 -14.48 3.10
N LEU A 73 -5.47 -15.15 4.25
CA LEU A 73 -4.55 -15.02 5.37
C LEU A 73 -4.23 -16.41 5.93
N THR A 74 -3.21 -16.48 6.78
CA THR A 74 -2.82 -17.68 7.51
C THR A 74 -3.08 -17.53 9.00
N GLU A 75 -3.12 -18.64 9.74
CA GLU A 75 -3.21 -18.60 11.21
C GLU A 75 -2.07 -17.78 11.85
N GLY A 76 -0.89 -17.78 11.21
CA GLY A 76 0.28 -17.05 11.68
C GLY A 76 0.16 -15.53 11.58
N ASP A 77 -0.81 -15.02 10.82
CA ASP A 77 -1.04 -13.57 10.68
C ASP A 77 -1.72 -12.94 11.91
N PHE A 78 -2.27 -13.78 12.81
CA PHE A 78 -3.07 -13.33 13.93
C PHE A 78 -2.42 -13.63 15.27
N GLN A 79 -2.50 -12.66 16.17
CA GLN A 79 -2.27 -12.87 17.59
C GLN A 79 -3.60 -13.06 18.31
N LYS A 80 -3.78 -14.22 18.94
CA LYS A 80 -4.95 -14.52 19.77
C LYS A 80 -4.91 -13.75 21.09
N GLN A 81 -6.04 -13.16 21.48
CA GLN A 81 -6.21 -12.45 22.74
C GLN A 81 -7.56 -12.81 23.39
N ALA A 82 -7.58 -12.99 24.70
CA ALA A 82 -8.82 -13.14 25.46
C ALA A 82 -9.21 -11.79 26.07
N VAL A 83 -10.47 -11.39 25.88
CA VAL A 83 -11.05 -10.14 26.38
C VAL A 83 -12.44 -10.44 26.92
N ASN A 84 -12.70 -10.13 28.19
CA ASN A 84 -14.01 -10.31 28.83
C ASN A 84 -14.61 -11.73 28.66
N GLY A 85 -13.75 -12.75 28.56
CA GLY A 85 -14.16 -14.15 28.35
C GLY A 85 -14.38 -14.54 26.88
N ASN A 86 -14.31 -13.59 25.94
CA ASN A 86 -14.38 -13.81 24.50
C ASN A 86 -12.97 -13.91 23.89
N GLU A 87 -12.86 -14.67 22.81
CA GLU A 87 -11.63 -14.77 22.03
C GLU A 87 -11.68 -13.80 20.85
N VAL A 88 -10.64 -12.99 20.70
CA VAL A 88 -10.45 -12.09 19.57
C VAL A 88 -9.08 -12.31 18.94
N TYR A 89 -8.94 -11.93 17.68
CA TYR A 89 -7.72 -12.11 16.91
C TYR A 89 -7.23 -10.75 16.40
N VAL A 90 -5.95 -10.49 16.57
CA VAL A 90 -5.35 -9.19 16.24
C VAL A 90 -4.32 -9.38 15.13
N LEU A 91 -4.53 -8.68 14.02
CA LEU A 91 -3.59 -8.55 12.93
C LEU A 91 -2.89 -7.19 13.03
N PHE A 92 -1.56 -7.23 13.04
CA PHE A 92 -0.73 -6.03 13.06
C PHE A 92 -0.33 -5.67 11.63
N SER A 93 -0.58 -4.42 11.25
CA SER A 93 -0.10 -3.80 10.01
C SER A 93 0.68 -2.54 10.35
N ARG A 94 1.53 -2.07 9.45
CA ARG A 94 2.32 -0.85 9.68
C ARG A 94 1.50 0.37 9.29
N THR A 95 1.60 1.46 10.04
CA THR A 95 0.95 2.74 9.69
C THR A 95 1.46 3.32 8.37
N SER A 96 2.64 2.90 7.93
CA SER A 96 3.19 3.21 6.61
C SER A 96 2.40 2.60 5.44
N SER A 97 1.64 1.54 5.67
CA SER A 97 0.78 0.88 4.68
C SER A 97 -0.68 1.18 4.96
N LYS A 98 -1.53 1.13 3.93
CA LYS A 98 -2.96 1.35 4.12
C LYS A 98 -3.65 0.12 4.71
N LEU A 99 -4.37 0.35 5.80
CA LEU A 99 -5.31 -0.58 6.41
C LEU A 99 -6.60 0.19 6.70
N MET A 100 -7.63 0.00 5.86
CA MET A 100 -8.87 0.77 5.93
C MET A 100 -9.96 0.10 5.09
N ARG A 101 -11.23 0.49 5.24
CA ARG A 101 -12.29 0.07 4.31
C ARG A 101 -11.99 0.47 2.88
N LEU A 102 -12.32 -0.40 1.93
CA LEU A 102 -12.14 -0.13 0.50
C LEU A 102 -12.95 1.08 0.03
N THR A 103 -14.14 1.31 0.59
CA THR A 103 -15.00 2.47 0.26
C THR A 103 -14.32 3.80 0.56
N GLU A 104 -13.59 3.85 1.67
CA GLU A 104 -12.84 5.02 2.14
C GLU A 104 -11.53 5.22 1.39
N PHE A 105 -10.97 4.15 0.80
CA PHE A 105 -9.72 4.25 0.06
C PHE A 105 -9.89 5.13 -1.19
N LYS A 106 -8.92 6.03 -1.38
CA LYS A 106 -8.82 6.91 -2.55
C LYS A 106 -7.38 6.90 -3.05
N ALA A 107 -7.17 6.43 -4.27
CA ALA A 107 -5.86 6.40 -4.88
C ALA A 107 -5.47 7.80 -5.36
N LYS A 108 -4.58 8.45 -4.60
CA LYS A 108 -4.09 9.81 -4.92
C LYS A 108 -2.91 9.81 -5.90
N THR A 109 -2.24 8.67 -6.05
CA THR A 109 -1.01 8.52 -6.83
C THR A 109 -1.09 7.29 -7.75
N LYS A 110 -0.26 7.26 -8.79
CA LYS A 110 -0.23 6.14 -9.74
C LYS A 110 0.22 4.86 -9.00
N ARG A 111 1.23 4.97 -8.15
CA ARG A 111 1.67 3.90 -7.23
C ARG A 111 0.56 3.31 -6.38
N ALA A 112 -0.29 4.16 -5.77
CA ALA A 112 -1.40 3.70 -4.92
C ALA A 112 -2.47 2.95 -5.74
N ALA A 113 -2.79 3.48 -6.93
CA ALA A 113 -3.78 2.87 -7.81
C ALA A 113 -3.31 1.51 -8.37
N LEU A 114 -2.01 1.36 -8.64
CA LEU A 114 -1.43 0.08 -9.05
C LEU A 114 -1.28 -0.90 -7.86
N ALA A 115 -1.02 -0.43 -6.65
CA ALA A 115 -1.07 -1.27 -5.44
C ALA A 115 -2.45 -1.91 -5.27
N LEU A 116 -3.51 -1.12 -5.46
CA LEU A 116 -4.88 -1.61 -5.39
C LEU A 116 -5.17 -2.67 -6.47
N LEU A 117 -4.60 -2.53 -7.68
CA LEU A 117 -4.71 -3.55 -8.72
C LEU A 117 -4.11 -4.89 -8.25
N SER A 118 -2.94 -4.87 -7.59
CA SER A 118 -2.37 -6.08 -6.99
C SER A 118 -3.30 -6.69 -5.96
N ALA A 119 -3.96 -5.86 -5.15
CA ALA A 119 -4.90 -6.34 -4.14
C ALA A 119 -6.13 -7.05 -4.73
N PHE A 120 -6.74 -6.49 -5.78
CA PHE A 120 -7.80 -7.18 -6.52
C PHE A 120 -7.30 -8.49 -7.13
N THR A 121 -6.13 -8.46 -7.77
CA THR A 121 -5.53 -9.62 -8.43
C THR A 121 -5.32 -10.75 -7.42
N ASN A 122 -4.64 -10.46 -6.31
CA ASN A 122 -4.32 -11.44 -5.29
C ASN A 122 -5.58 -12.00 -4.64
N THR A 123 -6.52 -11.13 -4.26
CA THR A 123 -7.78 -11.55 -3.66
C THR A 123 -8.52 -12.52 -4.58
N ARG A 124 -8.56 -12.26 -5.89
CA ARG A 124 -9.23 -13.14 -6.87
C ARG A 124 -8.47 -14.42 -7.22
N LEU A 125 -7.19 -14.56 -6.82
CA LEU A 125 -6.50 -15.86 -6.88
C LEU A 125 -7.02 -16.82 -5.79
N HIS A 126 -7.50 -16.29 -4.68
CA HIS A 126 -7.94 -17.05 -3.50
C HIS A 126 -9.47 -17.11 -3.38
N ASP A 127 -10.17 -16.02 -3.69
CA ASP A 127 -11.60 -15.86 -3.53
C ASP A 127 -12.22 -15.16 -4.75
N ILE A 128 -12.83 -15.95 -5.63
CA ILE A 128 -13.42 -15.47 -6.89
C ILE A 128 -14.83 -14.88 -6.73
N GLU A 129 -15.55 -15.18 -5.64
CA GLU A 129 -16.99 -14.92 -5.55
C GLU A 129 -17.37 -13.81 -4.58
N SER A 130 -16.61 -13.65 -3.49
CA SER A 130 -17.03 -12.78 -2.39
C SER A 130 -17.21 -11.34 -2.82
N ASN A 131 -18.21 -10.70 -2.20
CA ASN A 131 -18.45 -9.28 -2.34
C ASN A 131 -17.30 -8.51 -1.68
N LEU A 132 -16.63 -7.64 -2.43
CA LEU A 132 -15.52 -6.83 -1.95
C LEU A 132 -15.94 -5.39 -1.61
N ARG A 133 -17.22 -5.05 -1.76
CA ARG A 133 -17.66 -3.66 -1.64
C ARG A 133 -17.31 -3.01 -0.31
N ASP A 134 -17.48 -3.76 0.77
CA ASP A 134 -17.22 -3.37 2.15
C ASP A 134 -15.96 -4.05 2.71
N SER A 135 -15.11 -4.59 1.82
CA SER A 135 -13.87 -5.24 2.22
C SER A 135 -12.91 -4.28 2.91
N ILE A 136 -12.05 -4.82 3.75
CA ILE A 136 -10.93 -4.10 4.36
C ILE A 136 -9.74 -4.23 3.40
N TYR A 137 -9.23 -3.11 2.90
CA TYR A 137 -8.01 -3.06 2.12
C TYR A 137 -6.80 -3.17 3.05
N LEU A 138 -6.01 -4.23 2.86
CA LEU A 138 -4.76 -4.48 3.57
C LEU A 138 -3.61 -4.47 2.55
N GLU A 139 -2.96 -3.32 2.46
CA GLU A 139 -1.98 -3.04 1.42
C GLU A 139 -0.67 -3.82 1.58
N ASP A 140 -0.20 -4.06 2.81
CA ASP A 140 1.08 -4.71 3.04
C ASP A 140 1.14 -6.16 2.55
N ARG A 141 -0.01 -6.84 2.56
CA ARG A 141 -0.23 -8.19 2.01
C ARG A 141 -0.85 -8.18 0.61
N SER A 142 -1.13 -6.99 0.07
CA SER A 142 -1.79 -6.82 -1.22
C SER A 142 -3.08 -7.64 -1.30
N ILE A 143 -4.02 -7.47 -0.35
CA ILE A 143 -5.30 -8.19 -0.34
C ILE A 143 -6.48 -7.29 0.06
N LEU A 144 -7.67 -7.69 -0.34
CA LEU A 144 -8.96 -7.15 0.07
C LEU A 144 -9.65 -8.23 0.90
N LEU A 145 -9.97 -7.91 2.16
CA LEU A 145 -10.55 -8.84 3.12
C LEU A 145 -12.09 -8.66 3.15
N PRO A 146 -12.89 -9.56 2.55
CA PRO A 146 -14.34 -9.43 2.56
C PRO A 146 -14.87 -9.54 3.99
N ILE A 147 -15.85 -8.72 4.37
CA ILE A 147 -16.49 -8.80 5.70
C ILE A 147 -17.84 -9.54 5.66
N TYR A 148 -18.25 -10.03 4.48
CA TYR A 148 -19.41 -10.89 4.27
C TYR A 148 -20.74 -10.31 4.77
N SER A 149 -20.90 -8.99 4.75
CA SER A 149 -22.16 -8.35 5.11
C SER A 149 -23.24 -8.55 4.03
N LEU A 150 -24.44 -8.09 4.33
CA LEU A 150 -25.59 -8.11 3.41
C LEU A 150 -25.59 -6.94 2.41
N VAL A 151 -24.53 -6.14 2.35
CA VAL A 151 -24.42 -5.04 1.39
C VAL A 151 -24.47 -5.57 -0.05
N GLY A 152 -25.20 -4.87 -0.93
CA GLY A 152 -25.35 -5.27 -2.33
C GLY A 152 -24.02 -5.34 -3.08
N LYS A 153 -23.81 -6.46 -3.80
CA LYS A 153 -22.59 -6.75 -4.57
C LYS A 153 -22.33 -5.69 -5.65
N LEU A 154 -21.10 -5.20 -5.70
CA LEU A 154 -20.60 -4.36 -6.78
C LEU A 154 -19.46 -5.08 -7.51
N SER A 155 -19.32 -4.84 -8.82
CA SER A 155 -18.25 -5.40 -9.64
C SER A 155 -16.90 -4.82 -9.23
N ASP A 156 -15.85 -5.64 -9.34
CA ASP A 156 -14.49 -5.23 -8.98
C ASP A 156 -14.03 -4.00 -9.76
N LYS A 157 -14.42 -3.90 -11.04
CA LYS A 157 -14.13 -2.73 -11.88
C LYS A 157 -14.81 -1.47 -11.37
N ALA A 158 -16.07 -1.55 -10.94
CA ALA A 158 -16.77 -0.40 -10.37
C ALA A 158 -16.13 0.01 -9.02
N LEU A 159 -15.75 -0.95 -8.18
CA LEU A 159 -15.03 -0.69 -6.93
C LEU A 159 -13.67 -0.01 -7.19
N TYR A 160 -12.92 -0.49 -8.18
CA TYR A 160 -11.67 0.15 -8.59
C TYR A 160 -11.89 1.58 -9.09
N LEU A 161 -12.92 1.80 -9.94
CA LEU A 161 -13.28 3.14 -10.40
C LEU A 161 -13.67 4.06 -9.25
N ASN A 162 -14.37 3.56 -8.23
CA ASN A 162 -14.72 4.31 -7.02
C ASN A 162 -13.51 4.65 -6.14
N ALA A 163 -12.42 3.89 -6.25
CA ALA A 163 -11.16 4.18 -5.56
C ALA A 163 -10.33 5.25 -6.29
N ILE A 164 -10.42 5.32 -7.62
CA ILE A 164 -9.68 6.32 -8.43
C ILE A 164 -10.52 7.54 -8.81
N ARG A 165 -11.78 7.62 -8.35
CA ARG A 165 -12.68 8.73 -8.70
C ARG A 165 -12.23 10.04 -8.08
N SER A 166 -12.54 11.14 -8.76
CA SER A 166 -12.31 12.48 -8.21
C SER A 166 -13.31 12.78 -7.07
N LYS A 167 -12.99 13.76 -6.21
CA LYS A 167 -13.88 14.18 -5.12
C LYS A 167 -15.27 14.64 -5.59
N ASN A 168 -15.37 15.11 -6.84
CA ASN A 168 -16.61 15.64 -7.42
C ASN A 168 -17.37 14.60 -8.26
N GLU A 169 -16.85 13.38 -8.38
CA GLU A 169 -17.53 12.30 -9.10
C GLU A 169 -18.39 11.48 -8.15
N ASP A 170 -19.65 11.27 -8.53
CA ASP A 170 -20.57 10.41 -7.80
C ASP A 170 -20.04 8.97 -7.69
N GLU A 171 -20.45 8.30 -6.63
CA GLU A 171 -20.08 6.90 -6.43
C GLU A 171 -20.86 6.02 -7.40
N LEU A 172 -20.17 5.06 -8.01
CA LEU A 172 -20.83 4.00 -8.76
C LEU A 172 -21.46 3.02 -7.77
N LEU A 173 -22.78 2.98 -7.74
CA LEU A 173 -23.56 2.08 -6.87
C LEU A 173 -24.21 0.92 -7.64
N ASP A 174 -24.00 0.87 -8.96
CA ASP A 174 -24.62 -0.09 -9.88
C ASP A 174 -23.61 -0.89 -10.69
N ASN A 175 -24.04 -2.08 -11.12
CA ASN A 175 -23.25 -2.97 -11.98
C ASN A 175 -23.70 -2.83 -13.43
N LYS A 176 -22.97 -2.02 -14.20
CA LYS A 176 -23.15 -1.93 -15.65
C LYS A 176 -22.54 -3.16 -16.34
N GLU A 177 -23.10 -3.58 -17.47
CA GLU A 177 -22.62 -4.77 -18.20
C GLU A 177 -21.15 -4.64 -18.63
N ASP A 178 -20.70 -3.44 -18.99
CA ASP A 178 -19.31 -3.14 -19.38
C ASP A 178 -18.31 -3.22 -18.21
N LEU A 179 -18.82 -3.25 -16.97
CA LEU A 179 -18.06 -3.41 -15.74
C LEU A 179 -17.96 -4.87 -15.27
N GLN A 180 -18.49 -5.83 -16.04
CA GLN A 180 -18.30 -7.25 -15.74
C GLN A 180 -16.83 -7.71 -15.92
N GLY A 181 -16.43 -8.70 -15.13
CA GLY A 181 -15.08 -9.27 -15.10
C GLY A 181 -14.14 -8.61 -14.08
N GLY A 182 -12.93 -9.16 -13.96
CA GLY A 182 -11.93 -8.70 -13.00
C GLY A 182 -11.21 -7.42 -13.44
N VAL A 183 -10.53 -6.79 -12.46
CA VAL A 183 -9.62 -5.65 -12.69
C VAL A 183 -8.29 -6.20 -13.20
N ASN A 184 -7.79 -5.67 -14.30
CA ASN A 184 -6.48 -6.03 -14.87
C ASN A 184 -5.76 -4.79 -15.38
N LEU A 185 -4.46 -4.92 -15.69
CA LEU A 185 -3.64 -3.78 -16.12
C LEU A 185 -4.21 -3.07 -17.36
N TYR A 186 -4.76 -3.82 -18.33
CA TYR A 186 -5.38 -3.23 -19.51
C TYR A 186 -6.57 -2.32 -19.14
N PHE A 187 -7.46 -2.79 -18.27
CA PHE A 187 -8.57 -2.00 -17.76
C PHE A 187 -8.07 -0.75 -17.01
N VAL A 188 -7.06 -0.89 -16.15
CA VAL A 188 -6.49 0.23 -15.38
C VAL A 188 -5.90 1.29 -16.32
N LYS A 189 -5.11 0.90 -17.33
CA LYS A 189 -4.56 1.82 -18.35
C LYS A 189 -5.69 2.57 -19.08
N LYS A 190 -6.76 1.87 -19.46
CA LYS A 190 -7.93 2.49 -20.10
C LYS A 190 -8.66 3.46 -19.16
N ALA A 191 -8.83 3.09 -17.89
CA ALA A 191 -9.49 3.91 -16.89
C ALA A 191 -8.71 5.21 -16.64
N PHE A 192 -7.39 5.13 -16.43
CA PHE A 192 -6.53 6.31 -16.26
C PHE A 192 -6.60 7.26 -17.45
N LYS A 193 -6.55 6.72 -18.67
CA LYS A 193 -6.69 7.52 -19.89
C LYS A 193 -8.06 8.19 -19.99
N SER A 194 -9.14 7.46 -19.71
CA SER A 194 -10.51 8.02 -19.80
C SER A 194 -10.79 9.12 -18.77
N LYS A 195 -10.14 9.05 -17.61
CA LYS A 195 -10.28 10.02 -16.52
C LYS A 195 -9.18 11.10 -16.52
N ASN A 196 -8.25 11.06 -17.47
CA ASN A 196 -7.11 11.96 -17.56
C ASN A 196 -6.30 12.06 -16.26
N LEU A 197 -6.07 10.91 -15.59
CA LEU A 197 -5.40 10.85 -14.29
C LEU A 197 -3.89 10.67 -14.42
N PHE A 198 -3.48 9.54 -15.00
CA PHE A 198 -2.08 9.14 -15.11
C PHE A 198 -1.80 8.61 -16.53
N SER A 199 -0.56 8.76 -17.00
CA SER A 199 -0.11 8.11 -18.23
C SER A 199 0.66 6.85 -17.91
N ILE A 200 0.32 5.75 -18.60
CA ILE A 200 1.05 4.49 -18.57
C ILE A 200 1.14 4.02 -20.02
N GLU A 201 2.35 4.09 -20.59
CA GLU A 201 2.59 3.63 -21.96
C GLU A 201 3.17 2.21 -21.96
N GLN A 202 3.98 1.91 -20.96
CA GLN A 202 4.72 0.67 -20.82
C GLN A 202 3.79 -0.54 -20.61
N GLU A 203 4.28 -1.71 -21.00
CA GLU A 203 3.66 -3.00 -20.69
C GLU A 203 4.41 -3.66 -19.53
N GLY A 204 3.71 -4.51 -18.77
CA GLY A 204 4.33 -5.31 -17.71
C GLY A 204 5.31 -6.32 -18.29
N ILE A 205 6.53 -6.37 -17.77
CA ILE A 205 7.55 -7.36 -18.16
C ILE A 205 7.12 -8.76 -17.72
N LEU A 206 6.58 -8.88 -16.50
CA LEU A 206 6.09 -10.14 -15.96
C LEU A 206 4.58 -10.24 -16.12
N LYS A 207 4.11 -11.44 -16.43
CA LYS A 207 2.68 -11.73 -16.57
C LYS A 207 2.06 -12.04 -15.20
N SER A 208 0.94 -11.39 -14.91
CA SER A 208 0.12 -11.63 -13.72
C SER A 208 -0.36 -13.09 -13.64
N GLY A 209 -0.41 -13.65 -12.43
CA GLY A 209 -0.84 -15.01 -12.12
C GLY A 209 0.18 -16.11 -12.45
N VAL A 210 1.34 -15.76 -13.02
CA VAL A 210 2.37 -16.74 -13.39
C VAL A 210 3.30 -17.00 -12.19
N PRO A 211 3.67 -18.27 -11.91
CA PRO A 211 4.66 -18.59 -10.90
C PRO A 211 5.98 -17.86 -11.13
N LEU A 212 6.52 -17.27 -10.07
CA LEU A 212 7.74 -16.49 -10.13
C LEU A 212 8.96 -17.34 -10.52
N LYS A 213 8.89 -18.63 -10.19
CA LYS A 213 9.88 -19.66 -10.55
C LYS A 213 9.97 -19.94 -12.06
N GLU A 214 8.95 -19.56 -12.85
CA GLU A 214 9.06 -19.60 -14.32
C GLU A 214 10.07 -18.57 -14.86
N TYR A 215 10.35 -17.51 -14.08
CA TYR A 215 11.31 -16.46 -14.44
C TYR A 215 12.61 -16.57 -13.65
N PHE A 216 12.55 -16.99 -12.38
CA PHE A 216 13.69 -16.93 -11.46
C PHE A 216 13.85 -18.23 -10.66
N ASP A 217 14.92 -18.99 -10.92
CA ASP A 217 15.16 -20.30 -10.28
C ASP A 217 15.19 -20.27 -8.74
N ASN A 218 15.63 -19.14 -8.15
CA ASN A 218 15.75 -18.95 -6.71
C ASN A 218 14.46 -18.43 -6.05
N ALA A 219 13.40 -18.21 -6.82
CA ALA A 219 12.12 -17.77 -6.26
C ALA A 219 11.43 -18.89 -5.47
N ASP A 220 10.62 -18.49 -4.50
CA ASP A 220 9.77 -19.41 -3.76
C ASP A 220 8.77 -20.11 -4.69
N GLU A 221 8.53 -21.41 -4.46
CA GLU A 221 7.70 -22.26 -5.33
C GLU A 221 6.24 -21.80 -5.35
N SER A 222 5.74 -21.27 -4.23
CA SER A 222 4.38 -20.75 -4.11
C SER A 222 4.23 -19.30 -4.55
N SER A 223 5.32 -18.59 -4.87
CA SER A 223 5.23 -17.18 -5.20
C SER A 223 4.70 -16.97 -6.61
N LEU A 224 3.65 -16.17 -6.74
CA LEU A 224 3.04 -15.78 -8.00
C LEU A 224 3.27 -14.30 -8.25
N VAL A 225 3.40 -13.94 -9.53
CA VAL A 225 3.40 -12.54 -9.98
C VAL A 225 2.00 -11.96 -9.82
N LEU A 226 1.86 -10.83 -9.12
CA LEU A 226 0.58 -10.12 -9.00
C LEU A 226 0.45 -9.09 -10.11
N SER A 227 0.93 -7.87 -9.87
CA SER A 227 0.86 -6.78 -10.85
C SER A 227 2.03 -5.81 -10.67
N PRO A 228 2.42 -5.05 -11.71
CA PRO A 228 3.40 -4.00 -11.55
C PRO A 228 2.81 -2.87 -10.71
N VAL A 229 3.53 -2.49 -9.66
CA VAL A 229 3.21 -1.37 -8.79
C VAL A 229 3.96 -0.09 -9.15
N ILE A 230 5.10 -0.22 -9.85
CA ILE A 230 5.77 0.85 -10.57
C ILE A 230 6.02 0.36 -11.99
N LEU A 231 5.66 1.20 -12.97
CA LEU A 231 5.82 0.91 -14.39
C LEU A 231 6.51 2.09 -15.08
N GLU A 232 7.81 1.98 -15.26
CA GLU A 232 8.64 2.96 -15.96
C GLU A 232 9.39 2.30 -17.12
N GLU A 233 9.98 3.12 -17.99
CA GLU A 233 10.75 2.62 -19.14
C GLU A 233 11.99 1.81 -18.71
N HIS A 234 12.76 2.35 -17.76
CA HIS A 234 14.03 1.76 -17.33
C HIS A 234 13.91 0.73 -16.23
N PHE A 235 12.79 0.72 -15.51
CA PHE A 235 12.57 -0.23 -14.43
C PHE A 235 11.10 -0.45 -14.13
N GLN A 236 10.82 -1.60 -13.52
CA GLN A 236 9.50 -1.94 -13.02
C GLN A 236 9.64 -2.54 -11.62
N LEU A 237 8.75 -2.14 -10.71
CA LEU A 237 8.59 -2.81 -9.44
C LEU A 237 7.34 -3.68 -9.54
N VAL A 238 7.52 -4.99 -9.40
CA VAL A 238 6.45 -5.97 -9.53
C VAL A 238 6.12 -6.55 -8.16
N ASP A 239 4.83 -6.56 -7.85
CA ASP A 239 4.30 -7.17 -6.64
C ASP A 239 4.12 -8.68 -6.82
N THR A 240 4.25 -9.42 -5.73
CA THR A 240 4.14 -10.88 -5.70
C THR A 240 3.28 -11.33 -4.52
N THR A 241 2.86 -12.59 -4.51
CA THR A 241 2.18 -13.18 -3.34
C THR A 241 3.11 -13.43 -2.15
N SER A 242 4.43 -13.22 -2.31
CA SER A 242 5.40 -13.36 -1.23
C SER A 242 5.62 -12.05 -0.48
N GLU A 243 6.47 -12.11 0.56
CA GLU A 243 6.95 -10.95 1.32
C GLU A 243 7.89 -10.01 0.54
N ASN A 244 8.17 -10.31 -0.73
CA ASN A 244 9.09 -9.54 -1.56
C ASN A 244 8.40 -8.95 -2.79
N TYR A 245 8.77 -7.72 -3.12
CA TYR A 245 8.68 -7.18 -4.46
C TYR A 245 9.84 -7.68 -5.32
N VAL A 246 9.65 -7.65 -6.64
CA VAL A 246 10.71 -7.87 -7.63
C VAL A 246 10.97 -6.56 -8.37
N LEU A 247 12.14 -5.99 -8.17
CA LEU A 247 12.62 -4.85 -8.94
C LEU A 247 13.35 -5.36 -10.18
N ILE A 248 12.87 -4.96 -11.34
CA ILE A 248 13.39 -5.31 -12.65
C ILE A 248 14.00 -4.07 -13.27
N LEU A 249 15.29 -4.12 -13.58
CA LEU A 249 16.04 -3.04 -14.22
C LEU A 249 16.35 -3.44 -15.65
N ASP A 250 16.19 -2.53 -16.60
CA ASP A 250 16.74 -2.75 -17.94
C ASP A 250 18.29 -2.85 -17.89
N ASP A 251 18.86 -3.38 -18.96
CA ASP A 251 20.31 -3.60 -19.06
C ASP A 251 21.12 -2.30 -18.94
N LEU A 252 20.61 -1.19 -19.47
CA LEU A 252 21.33 0.08 -19.52
C LEU A 252 21.38 0.75 -18.15
N TRP A 253 20.23 0.86 -17.48
CA TRP A 253 20.10 1.44 -16.16
C TRP A 253 20.76 0.57 -15.09
N GLY A 254 20.61 -0.76 -15.19
CA GLY A 254 21.33 -1.68 -14.32
C GLY A 254 22.85 -1.51 -14.40
N LYS A 255 23.42 -1.45 -15.61
CA LYS A 255 24.86 -1.18 -15.79
C LYS A 255 25.28 0.20 -15.29
N ALA A 256 24.47 1.23 -15.50
CA ALA A 256 24.73 2.57 -15.00
C ALA A 256 24.81 2.58 -13.47
N LEU A 257 23.85 1.93 -12.79
CA LEU A 257 23.89 1.78 -11.33
C LEU A 257 25.16 1.02 -10.89
N VAL A 258 25.60 -0.02 -11.60
CA VAL A 258 26.78 -0.83 -11.24
C VAL A 258 28.03 0.05 -11.25
N ALA A 259 28.13 0.91 -12.26
CA ALA A 259 29.25 1.82 -12.42
C ALA A 259 29.37 2.86 -11.27
N THR A 260 28.27 3.19 -10.59
CA THR A 260 28.26 4.22 -9.54
C THR A 260 28.66 3.75 -8.14
N SER A 261 29.04 2.48 -7.98
CA SER A 261 29.32 1.86 -6.67
C SER A 261 28.13 1.83 -5.68
N LEU A 262 27.01 2.50 -5.96
CA LEU A 262 25.74 2.42 -5.20
C LEU A 262 25.36 0.97 -4.91
N ILE A 263 25.60 0.11 -5.89
CA ILE A 263 25.10 -1.26 -5.90
C ILE A 263 26.23 -2.29 -5.77
N SER A 264 27.46 -1.86 -5.45
CA SER A 264 28.64 -2.72 -5.31
C SER A 264 28.51 -3.83 -4.26
N GLN A 265 27.54 -3.69 -3.34
CA GLN A 265 27.23 -4.68 -2.29
C GLN A 265 25.95 -5.49 -2.59
N MET A 266 25.29 -5.27 -3.72
CA MET A 266 24.02 -5.91 -4.06
C MET A 266 24.25 -7.09 -5.02
N SER A 267 23.58 -8.21 -4.77
CA SER A 267 23.62 -9.41 -5.60
C SER A 267 22.55 -9.35 -6.69
N PHE A 268 22.91 -8.80 -7.85
CA PHE A 268 22.02 -8.81 -9.01
C PHE A 268 21.99 -10.17 -9.66
N GLN A 269 20.77 -10.61 -9.99
CA GLN A 269 20.59 -11.71 -10.92
C GLN A 269 20.37 -11.13 -12.32
N ALA A 270 21.23 -11.47 -13.26
CA ALA A 270 21.01 -11.16 -14.67
C ALA A 270 20.11 -12.25 -15.28
N VAL A 271 19.01 -11.85 -15.91
CA VAL A 271 18.00 -12.77 -16.46
C VAL A 271 17.62 -12.33 -17.86
N VAL A 272 17.34 -13.28 -18.74
CA VAL A 272 16.86 -13.00 -20.10
C VAL A 272 15.36 -13.31 -20.16
N ILE A 273 14.54 -12.29 -20.41
CA ILE A 273 13.09 -12.40 -20.59
C ILE A 273 12.78 -11.84 -21.97
N ASP A 274 12.06 -12.60 -22.80
CA ASP A 274 11.69 -12.20 -24.17
C ASP A 274 12.86 -11.66 -25.01
N ARG A 275 14.03 -12.32 -24.91
CA ARG A 275 15.29 -11.97 -25.61
C ARG A 275 15.92 -10.64 -25.17
N LYS A 276 15.46 -10.02 -24.09
CA LYS A 276 16.07 -8.86 -23.47
C LYS A 276 16.69 -9.25 -22.12
N GLN A 277 17.87 -8.68 -21.85
CA GLN A 277 18.54 -8.87 -20.58
C GLN A 277 18.03 -7.84 -19.57
N TYR A 278 17.78 -8.31 -18.35
CA TYR A 278 17.37 -7.51 -17.21
C TYR A 278 18.23 -7.84 -15.99
N PHE A 279 18.35 -6.88 -15.09
CA PHE A 279 18.89 -7.10 -13.75
C PHE A 279 17.75 -7.14 -12.73
N ILE A 280 17.80 -8.12 -11.83
CA ILE A 280 16.70 -8.40 -10.89
C ILE A 280 17.20 -8.24 -9.46
N LEU A 281 16.35 -7.65 -8.62
CA LEU A 281 16.50 -7.59 -7.17
C LEU A 281 15.20 -8.00 -6.48
N PHE A 282 15.32 -8.81 -5.44
CA PHE A 282 14.23 -9.08 -4.50
C PHE A 282 14.31 -8.08 -3.36
N LEU A 283 13.21 -7.36 -3.12
CA LEU A 283 13.13 -6.30 -2.13
C LEU A 283 12.00 -6.59 -1.16
N SER A 284 12.28 -6.55 0.14
CA SER A 284 11.28 -6.82 1.16
C SER A 284 10.15 -5.78 1.10
N LYS A 285 8.89 -6.24 1.13
CA LYS A 285 7.71 -5.40 1.36
C LYS A 285 7.75 -4.73 2.73
N SER A 286 8.60 -5.21 3.63
CA SER A 286 8.83 -4.58 4.94
C SER A 286 9.62 -3.27 4.88
N LYS A 287 10.08 -2.85 3.69
CA LYS A 287 10.88 -1.65 3.46
C LYS A 287 10.24 -0.76 2.39
N CYS A 288 10.39 0.54 2.54
CA CYS A 288 9.91 1.53 1.58
C CYS A 288 10.64 1.40 0.24
N ILE A 289 9.86 1.32 -0.85
CA ILE A 289 10.34 1.30 -2.23
C ILE A 289 9.41 2.18 -3.06
N GLU A 290 9.85 3.40 -3.36
CA GLU A 290 8.98 4.47 -3.86
C GLU A 290 9.74 5.39 -4.81
N GLN A 291 9.05 5.90 -5.83
CA GLN A 291 9.61 6.99 -6.63
C GLN A 291 9.40 8.31 -5.91
N MET A 292 10.42 9.15 -5.89
CA MET A 292 10.40 10.44 -5.18
C MET A 292 9.36 11.45 -5.71
N ASN A 293 8.71 11.16 -6.85
CA ASN A 293 7.64 11.95 -7.45
C ASN A 293 6.28 11.23 -7.53
N ASP A 294 6.18 9.94 -7.16
CA ASP A 294 4.93 9.16 -7.21
C ASP A 294 4.85 8.24 -5.99
N ARG A 295 4.39 8.81 -4.88
CA ARG A 295 4.63 8.32 -3.52
C ARG A 295 3.38 7.64 -2.98
N ASN A 296 3.48 6.58 -2.19
CA ASN A 296 2.33 5.96 -1.51
C ASN A 296 2.58 5.57 -0.04
N TRP A 297 3.80 5.12 0.25
CA TRP A 297 4.24 4.78 1.62
C TRP A 297 4.10 5.95 2.61
N GLY A 298 3.68 5.67 3.84
CA GLY A 298 3.69 6.64 4.94
C GLY A 298 5.04 6.66 5.66
N ILE A 299 5.64 7.84 5.83
CA ILE A 299 6.90 8.02 6.56
C ILE A 299 6.60 8.40 8.02
N ASN A 300 7.18 7.66 8.95
CA ASN A 300 7.29 8.08 10.35
C ASN A 300 8.65 8.79 10.60
N GLU A 301 8.90 9.23 11.84
CA GLU A 301 10.12 9.97 12.19
C GLU A 301 11.41 9.21 11.87
N LYS A 302 11.42 7.91 12.15
CA LYS A 302 12.56 7.05 11.85
C LYS A 302 12.79 6.93 10.34
N ASP A 303 11.71 6.76 9.56
CA ASP A 303 11.81 6.67 8.10
C ASP A 303 12.30 7.99 7.48
N ALA A 304 11.98 9.14 8.09
CA ALA A 304 12.48 10.45 7.66
C ALA A 304 14.00 10.57 7.85
N PHE A 305 14.53 10.10 8.99
CA PHE A 305 15.97 10.01 9.21
C PHE A 305 16.64 9.06 8.21
N ASP A 306 16.06 7.89 7.98
CA ASP A 306 16.60 6.92 7.02
C ASP A 306 16.67 7.51 5.60
N LEU A 307 15.64 8.23 5.18
CA LEU A 307 15.59 8.91 3.88
C LEU A 307 16.65 10.01 3.77
N SER A 308 16.79 10.88 4.78
CA SER A 308 17.81 11.94 4.78
C SER A 308 19.23 11.37 4.68
N LEU A 309 19.49 10.27 5.38
CA LEU A 309 20.75 9.55 5.30
C LEU A 309 20.95 8.94 3.90
N ALA A 310 19.90 8.40 3.29
CA ALA A 310 19.95 7.84 1.95
C ALA A 310 20.28 8.91 0.89
N ILE A 311 19.68 10.10 0.98
CA ILE A 311 20.00 11.24 0.12
C ILE A 311 21.49 11.59 0.27
N ARG A 312 21.96 11.80 1.50
CA ARG A 312 23.37 12.15 1.77
C ARG A 312 24.35 11.10 1.22
N LYS A 313 24.06 9.82 1.45
CA LYS A 313 24.89 8.71 0.97
C LYS A 313 24.91 8.63 -0.56
N THR A 314 23.76 8.80 -1.20
CA THR A 314 23.63 8.79 -2.66
C THR A 314 24.42 9.94 -3.27
N ARG A 315 24.33 11.14 -2.69
CA ARG A 315 25.07 12.34 -3.12
C ARG A 315 26.57 12.21 -3.00
N ALA A 316 27.05 11.54 -1.96
CA ALA A 316 28.48 11.29 -1.80
C ALA A 316 29.07 10.42 -2.93
N LEU A 317 28.25 9.53 -3.52
CA LEU A 317 28.65 8.64 -4.61
C LEU A 317 28.38 9.24 -6.00
N ILE A 318 27.27 9.97 -6.14
CA ILE A 318 26.86 10.58 -7.41
C ILE A 318 26.48 12.05 -7.17
N PRO A 319 27.46 12.96 -7.08
CA PRO A 319 27.22 14.35 -6.68
C PRO A 319 26.20 15.07 -7.56
N ASN A 320 26.27 14.84 -8.88
CA ASN A 320 25.51 15.62 -9.86
C ASN A 320 24.20 14.95 -10.32
N CYS A 321 23.70 13.89 -9.68
CA CYS A 321 22.45 13.26 -10.14
C CYS A 321 21.19 14.08 -9.85
N SER A 322 20.07 13.79 -10.51
CA SER A 322 18.74 14.22 -10.03
C SER A 322 18.21 13.20 -9.03
N LEU A 323 17.60 13.69 -7.93
CA LEU A 323 16.90 12.84 -6.97
C LEU A 323 15.38 13.05 -6.96
N LYS A 324 14.84 13.99 -7.77
CA LYS A 324 13.42 14.34 -7.78
C LYS A 324 12.51 13.19 -8.23
N ASP A 325 13.00 12.37 -9.15
CA ASP A 325 12.33 11.23 -9.79
C ASP A 325 13.02 9.89 -9.47
N SER A 326 14.00 9.91 -8.57
CA SER A 326 14.77 8.74 -8.20
C SER A 326 13.92 7.69 -7.48
N LEU A 327 14.34 6.44 -7.56
CA LEU A 327 13.72 5.33 -6.83
C LEU A 327 14.40 5.19 -5.47
N TYR A 328 13.71 5.54 -4.39
CA TYR A 328 14.18 5.27 -3.03
C TYR A 328 14.06 3.78 -2.72
N VAL A 329 15.15 3.16 -2.29
CA VAL A 329 15.19 1.74 -1.87
C VAL A 329 15.72 1.65 -0.44
N GLN A 330 14.80 1.70 0.53
CA GLN A 330 15.14 1.74 1.96
C GLN A 330 15.97 0.52 2.41
N GLN A 331 15.75 -0.66 1.82
CA GLN A 331 16.50 -1.88 2.14
C GLN A 331 18.02 -1.68 2.03
N TYR A 332 18.47 -0.85 1.07
CA TYR A 332 19.88 -0.54 0.88
C TYR A 332 20.27 0.86 1.37
N GLY A 333 19.29 1.71 1.67
CA GLY A 333 19.53 3.07 2.16
C GLY A 333 20.14 3.98 1.08
N TYR A 334 19.67 3.85 -0.16
CA TYR A 334 20.08 4.64 -1.31
C TYR A 334 18.88 5.04 -2.15
N LEU A 335 19.05 6.10 -2.93
CA LEU A 335 18.16 6.47 -4.02
C LEU A 335 18.83 6.11 -5.34
N PHE A 336 18.11 5.44 -6.24
CA PHE A 336 18.61 5.09 -7.55
C PHE A 336 18.17 6.18 -8.53
N PRO A 337 19.09 7.05 -8.99
CA PRO A 337 18.72 8.15 -9.86
C PRO A 337 18.42 7.65 -11.27
N LEU A 338 17.46 8.31 -11.94
CA LEU A 338 17.24 8.14 -13.37
C LEU A 338 18.18 9.02 -14.18
N THR A 339 18.43 10.24 -13.67
CA THR A 339 19.38 11.18 -14.28
C THR A 339 20.68 11.22 -13.47
N PHE A 340 21.76 10.67 -14.02
CA PHE A 340 23.08 10.58 -13.35
C PHE A 340 23.90 11.88 -13.43
N ASN A 341 23.57 12.76 -14.36
CA ASN A 341 24.23 14.05 -14.53
C ASN A 341 23.17 15.11 -14.86
N SER A 342 22.89 15.95 -13.88
CA SER A 342 21.98 17.08 -13.96
C SER A 342 22.76 18.38 -13.86
N HIS A 343 22.37 19.35 -14.67
CA HIS A 343 22.84 20.74 -14.57
C HIS A 343 21.90 21.62 -13.75
N GLU A 344 20.83 21.04 -13.19
CA GLU A 344 19.91 21.76 -12.31
C GLU A 344 20.55 22.05 -10.95
N GLU A 345 20.08 23.13 -10.32
CA GLU A 345 20.48 23.47 -8.96
C GLU A 345 20.07 22.35 -7.99
N ILE A 346 21.05 21.84 -7.24
CA ILE A 346 20.86 20.76 -6.27
C ILE A 346 20.39 21.38 -4.96
N ASN A 347 19.15 21.11 -4.58
CA ASN A 347 18.60 21.51 -3.29
C ASN A 347 17.96 20.31 -2.59
N ASP A 348 18.81 19.47 -2.01
CA ASP A 348 18.38 18.25 -1.32
C ASP A 348 17.53 18.55 -0.06
N ARG A 349 17.73 19.72 0.56
CA ARG A 349 16.88 20.20 1.66
C ARG A 349 15.46 20.42 1.17
N ALA A 350 15.28 21.19 0.10
CA ALA A 350 13.95 21.42 -0.47
C ALA A 350 13.27 20.12 -0.92
N LEU A 351 14.03 19.15 -1.45
CA LEU A 351 13.51 17.83 -1.77
C LEU A 351 13.00 17.10 -0.52
N LEU A 352 13.77 17.10 0.57
CA LEU A 352 13.35 16.45 1.81
C LEU A 352 12.13 17.14 2.43
N ILE A 353 12.08 18.47 2.41
CA ILE A 353 10.92 19.25 2.86
C ILE A 353 9.68 18.89 2.02
N ASP A 354 9.81 18.88 0.69
CA ASP A 354 8.70 18.49 -0.21
C ASP A 354 8.17 17.09 0.11
N VAL A 355 9.07 16.13 0.39
CA VAL A 355 8.67 14.77 0.78
C VAL A 355 7.91 14.76 2.10
N LEU A 356 8.37 15.53 3.09
CA LEU A 356 7.77 15.57 4.43
C LEU A 356 6.48 16.41 4.50
N GLU A 357 6.29 17.37 3.59
CA GLU A 357 5.12 18.25 3.58
C GLU A 357 4.06 17.83 2.57
N HIS A 358 4.46 17.26 1.42
CA HIS A 358 3.58 17.04 0.28
C HIS A 358 3.49 15.55 -0.07
N GLY A 359 2.26 15.03 -0.10
CA GLY A 359 1.97 13.63 -0.49
C GLY A 359 1.75 12.69 0.69
N PRO A 360 1.67 11.37 0.47
CA PRO A 360 1.37 10.38 1.52
C PRO A 360 2.51 10.18 2.53
N PHE A 361 3.66 10.80 2.26
CA PHE A 361 4.79 10.91 3.16
C PHE A 361 4.70 12.06 4.17
N ALA A 362 3.68 12.92 4.06
CA ALA A 362 3.37 13.80 5.16
C ALA A 362 3.13 12.96 6.41
N MET A 363 3.92 13.21 7.46
CA MET A 363 3.58 12.65 8.76
C MET A 363 2.11 12.98 9.02
N SER A 364 1.35 12.04 9.59
CA SER A 364 -0.09 12.23 9.81
C SER A 364 -0.36 13.62 10.39
N ASN A 365 -1.52 14.24 10.12
CA ASN A 365 -1.87 15.57 10.65
C ASN A 365 -1.68 15.71 12.18
N PHE A 366 -1.57 14.59 12.91
CA PHE A 366 -1.28 14.51 14.34
C PHE A 366 0.21 14.75 14.71
N MET A 367 1.10 14.90 13.74
CA MET A 367 2.55 15.04 13.92
C MET A 367 3.07 16.39 13.40
N ASN A 368 2.21 17.38 13.15
CA ASN A 368 2.63 18.71 12.65
C ASN A 368 3.70 19.37 13.54
N ASP A 369 3.61 19.19 14.87
CA ASP A 369 4.61 19.72 15.80
C ASP A 369 5.95 19.00 15.68
N VAL A 370 5.93 17.69 15.41
CA VAL A 370 7.14 16.89 15.14
C VAL A 370 7.73 17.27 13.79
N SER A 371 6.89 17.43 12.75
CA SER A 371 7.31 17.91 11.43
C SER A 371 8.03 19.25 11.52
N ASN A 372 7.46 20.23 12.23
CA ASN A 372 8.10 21.54 12.39
C ASN A 372 9.42 21.45 13.17
N ALA A 373 9.45 20.70 14.28
CA ALA A 373 10.68 20.51 15.05
C ALA A 373 11.78 19.79 14.24
N PHE A 374 11.41 18.87 13.36
CA PHE A 374 12.32 18.15 12.48
C PHE A 374 12.84 19.02 11.33
N LEU A 375 11.94 19.80 10.71
CA LEU A 375 12.24 20.78 9.67
C LEU A 375 13.11 21.93 10.20
N ASP A 376 13.03 22.25 11.49
CA ASP A 376 13.91 23.22 12.15
C ASP A 376 15.33 22.67 12.38
N ILE A 377 15.51 21.35 12.42
CA ILE A 377 16.80 20.67 12.59
C ILE A 377 17.50 20.41 11.24
N ILE A 378 16.73 20.20 10.16
CA ILE A 378 17.22 20.03 8.78
C ILE A 378 17.51 21.39 8.15
#